data_AF-A0A1Q7Q102-F1
#
_entry.id   AF-A0A1Q7Q102-F1
#
_cell.length_a   1.000
_cell.length_b   1.000
_cell.length_c   1.000
_cell.angle_alpha   90.00
_cell.angle_beta   90.00
_cell.angle_gamma   90.00
#
_symmetry.space_group_name_H-M   'P 1'
#
loop_
_entity.id
_entity.type
_entity.pdbx_description
1 polymer ?
#
loop_
_entity_poly.entity_id
_entity_poly.type
_entity_poly.pdbx_seq_one_letter_code
_entity_poly.pdbx_strand_id
1 'polypeptide(L)'
;MYEAFSAKFVRNIDANRTIKDELTAAIRTQGARRRISVTDLVNPRQAFFRRTRPDIQPSAERAQTMMTGTGVHAQFERTISTEEFAEQFVTYEDIVGKIDIYEDAPVELKTTSFQDRDGVVRPSYLDQLGMYCAMTGIPRGHLVVYYTPRSGDGAVLSAYAVELSNLAEIRTGMIRRRDLFQRALDAGTPSGLPQCEWYGRRCDYQDVCGCEAAPPLERVVRADMATVTRDPGLEDQINEKLRRSGARPTGYRIHHLLFPRKTAYRQQPDAVVEEDESSEARLKEIRRRGFYEALTKALQYGFPGGFRSIPVGLRTLADRVSMFRGVPTLVRTTGFRRMIDRDRLPQEMSWNVDRLAFICALAESAQGRLILYYNAIPDDKFMVYEIGFKDLPTIRAEVERRVALLESGAAPDKLPPCPAWMYETCEFAPHCGCGGVPA
;
A
#
# COMPACT_ATOMS: atom_id res chain seq x y z
N MET A 1 -4.40 0.63 -34.27
CA MET A 1 -3.53 1.30 -33.28
C MET A 1 -4.46 1.97 -32.28
N TYR A 2 -4.54 1.48 -31.04
CA TYR A 2 -5.44 2.08 -30.02
C TYR A 2 -4.78 3.35 -29.50
N GLU A 3 -5.39 4.50 -29.75
CA GLU A 3 -4.97 5.79 -29.21
C GLU A 3 -5.65 5.99 -27.85
N ALA A 4 -4.89 6.46 -26.84
CA ALA A 4 -5.47 6.76 -25.53
C ALA A 4 -6.63 7.75 -25.70
N PHE A 5 -7.75 7.53 -25.00
CA PHE A 5 -8.90 8.45 -25.07
C PHE A 5 -8.46 9.90 -24.78
N SER A 6 -7.55 10.04 -23.82
CA SER A 6 -7.09 11.31 -23.28
C SER A 6 -6.01 11.98 -24.12
N ALA A 7 -5.42 11.29 -25.11
CA ALA A 7 -4.32 11.83 -25.92
C ALA A 7 -4.71 13.14 -26.61
N LYS A 8 -5.89 13.20 -27.22
CA LYS A 8 -6.42 14.42 -27.87
C LYS A 8 -6.72 15.57 -26.91
N PHE A 9 -6.85 15.28 -25.62
CA PHE A 9 -7.10 16.25 -24.56
C PHE A 9 -5.81 16.68 -23.85
N VAL A 10 -4.66 16.11 -24.18
CA VAL A 10 -3.38 16.63 -23.69
C VAL A 10 -3.12 17.99 -24.36
N ARG A 11 -2.94 19.02 -23.54
CA ARG A 11 -2.58 20.37 -23.97
C ARG A 11 -1.07 20.55 -24.04
N ASN A 12 -0.36 20.10 -23.01
CA ASN A 12 1.08 20.22 -22.88
C ASN A 12 1.64 19.13 -21.96
N ILE A 13 2.91 18.77 -22.18
CA ILE A 13 3.67 17.86 -21.31
C ILE A 13 5.03 18.49 -21.03
N ASP A 14 5.27 18.80 -19.77
CA ASP A 14 6.51 19.44 -19.31
C ASP A 14 7.28 18.52 -18.36
N ALA A 15 8.58 18.35 -18.62
CA ALA A 15 9.45 17.65 -17.67
C ALA A 15 9.76 18.59 -16.49
N ASN A 16 9.31 18.23 -15.30
CA ASN A 16 9.49 19.04 -14.10
C ASN A 16 10.79 18.66 -13.39
N ARG A 17 11.89 19.29 -13.84
CA ARG A 17 13.22 19.08 -13.26
C ARG A 17 13.29 19.51 -11.80
N THR A 18 12.62 20.59 -11.41
CA THR A 18 12.63 21.10 -10.04
C THR A 18 12.07 20.06 -9.06
N ILE A 19 10.86 19.54 -9.31
CA ILE A 19 10.27 18.49 -8.45
C ILE A 19 11.11 17.21 -8.49
N LYS A 20 11.68 16.86 -9.64
CA LYS A 20 12.58 15.71 -9.75
C LYS A 20 13.83 15.87 -8.88
N ASP A 21 14.47 17.03 -8.92
CA ASP A 21 15.69 17.31 -8.16
C ASP A 21 15.38 17.38 -6.65
N GLU A 22 14.25 17.99 -6.27
CA GLU A 22 13.76 17.98 -4.89
C GLU A 22 13.45 16.57 -4.38
N LEU A 23 12.79 15.72 -5.18
CA LEU A 23 12.53 14.32 -4.83
C LEU A 23 13.83 13.53 -4.73
N THR A 24 14.79 13.77 -5.61
CA THR A 24 16.11 13.14 -5.57
C THR A 24 16.85 13.55 -4.29
N ALA A 25 16.79 14.82 -3.91
CA ALA A 25 17.35 15.32 -2.66
C ALA A 25 16.65 14.69 -1.45
N ALA A 26 15.31 14.58 -1.47
CA ALA A 26 14.54 13.93 -0.42
C ALA A 26 14.90 12.44 -0.29
N ILE A 27 15.03 11.70 -1.40
CA ILE A 27 15.47 10.30 -1.42
C ILE A 27 16.89 10.17 -0.83
N ARG A 28 17.83 11.03 -1.24
CA ARG A 28 19.22 11.02 -0.73
C ARG A 28 19.28 11.34 0.76
N THR A 29 18.51 12.32 1.21
CA THR A 29 18.44 12.73 2.63
C THR A 29 17.76 11.65 3.47
N GLN A 30 16.71 11.00 2.96
CA GLN A 30 16.05 9.86 3.58
C GLN A 30 16.94 8.59 3.57
N GLY A 31 17.80 8.41 2.56
CA GLY A 31 18.81 7.36 2.52
C GLY A 31 19.89 7.52 3.60
N ALA A 32 20.25 8.76 3.93
CA ALA A 32 21.20 9.10 5.00
C ALA A 32 20.59 9.04 6.42
N ARG A 33 19.27 9.22 6.57
CA ARG A 33 18.53 9.07 7.83
C ARG A 33 17.31 8.18 7.63
N ARG A 34 17.45 6.86 7.86
CA ARG A 34 16.30 5.95 7.91
C ARG A 34 15.34 6.45 9.01
N ARG A 35 14.18 7.01 8.63
CA ARG A 35 13.17 7.50 9.59
C ARG A 35 12.73 6.40 10.55
N ILE A 36 12.37 6.76 11.77
CA ILE A 36 11.96 5.81 12.81
C ILE A 36 10.51 5.40 12.54
N SER A 37 10.26 4.10 12.35
CA SER A 37 8.90 3.59 12.10
C SER A 37 8.21 3.11 13.37
N VAL A 38 6.88 3.05 13.38
CA VAL A 38 6.10 2.40 14.44
C VAL A 38 6.62 0.98 14.69
N THR A 39 6.92 0.21 13.63
CA THR A 39 7.51 -1.14 13.76
C THR A 39 8.88 -1.14 14.43
N ASP A 40 9.69 -0.08 14.25
CA ASP A 40 10.93 0.08 15.03
C ASP A 40 10.64 0.32 16.52
N LEU A 41 9.59 1.09 16.83
CA LEU A 41 9.22 1.42 18.21
C LEU A 41 8.61 0.25 18.99
N VAL A 42 8.01 -0.74 18.32
CA VAL A 42 7.47 -1.92 19.01
C VAL A 42 8.58 -2.78 19.63
N ASN A 43 9.72 -2.92 18.95
CA ASN A 43 10.90 -3.66 19.42
C ASN A 43 12.20 -2.88 19.10
N PRO A 44 12.50 -1.78 19.82
CA PRO A 44 13.55 -0.82 19.44
C PRO A 44 14.96 -1.42 19.46
N ARG A 45 15.25 -2.31 20.40
CA ARG A 45 16.58 -2.96 20.44
C ARG A 45 16.79 -3.91 19.27
N GLN A 46 15.78 -4.68 18.86
CA GLN A 46 15.84 -5.51 17.66
C GLN A 46 15.96 -4.64 16.40
N ALA A 47 15.21 -3.54 16.35
CA ALA A 47 15.26 -2.58 15.25
C ALA A 47 16.64 -1.94 15.10
N PHE A 48 17.34 -1.69 16.22
CA PHE A 48 18.70 -1.16 16.22
C PHE A 48 19.64 -2.12 15.49
N PHE A 49 19.68 -3.39 15.91
CA PHE A 49 20.55 -4.39 15.28
C PHE A 49 20.18 -4.68 13.83
N ARG A 50 18.89 -4.65 13.47
CA ARG A 50 18.47 -4.74 12.05
C ARG A 50 19.06 -3.61 11.19
N ARG A 51 19.28 -2.42 11.77
CA ARG A 51 19.85 -1.27 11.06
C ARG A 51 21.38 -1.28 11.05
N THR A 52 22.01 -1.72 12.14
CA THR A 52 23.47 -1.66 12.32
C THR A 52 24.20 -2.95 11.96
N ARG A 53 23.48 -4.09 11.90
CA ARG A 53 24.00 -5.42 11.56
C ARG A 53 23.23 -6.07 10.40
N PRO A 54 23.22 -5.46 9.20
CA PRO A 54 22.60 -6.06 8.02
C PRO A 54 23.30 -7.34 7.54
N ASP A 55 24.49 -7.64 8.07
CA ASP A 55 25.22 -8.89 7.87
C ASP A 55 24.54 -10.10 8.51
N ILE A 56 23.75 -9.88 9.57
CA ILE A 56 23.01 -10.94 10.26
C ILE A 56 21.68 -11.16 9.53
N GLN A 57 21.61 -12.24 8.77
CA GLN A 57 20.41 -12.64 8.02
C GLN A 57 19.62 -13.70 8.80
N PRO A 58 18.28 -13.73 8.68
CA PRO A 58 17.48 -14.81 9.23
C PRO A 58 17.91 -16.17 8.67
N SER A 59 17.71 -17.25 9.43
CA SER A 59 17.92 -18.61 8.91
C SER A 59 16.99 -18.90 7.72
N ALA A 60 17.38 -19.81 6.83
CA ALA A 60 16.58 -20.14 5.63
C ALA A 60 15.14 -20.58 5.99
N GLU A 61 14.98 -21.39 7.03
CA GLU A 61 13.67 -21.84 7.52
C GLU A 61 12.81 -20.67 8.06
N ARG A 62 13.43 -19.73 8.78
CA ARG A 62 12.76 -18.52 9.29
C ARG A 62 12.40 -17.56 8.17
N ALA A 63 13.32 -17.37 7.21
CA ALA A 63 13.07 -16.59 6.01
C ALA A 63 11.90 -17.18 5.21
N GLN A 64 11.83 -18.50 5.05
CA GLN A 64 10.71 -19.17 4.39
C GLN A 64 9.39 -18.94 5.14
N THR A 65 9.39 -19.07 6.48
CA THR A 65 8.20 -18.81 7.30
C THR A 65 7.74 -17.34 7.19
N MET A 66 8.67 -16.39 7.20
CA MET A 66 8.38 -14.96 7.01
C MET A 66 7.83 -14.68 5.61
N MET A 67 8.37 -15.33 4.57
CA MET A 67 7.90 -15.20 3.19
C MET A 67 6.48 -15.73 3.04
N THR A 68 6.17 -16.90 3.62
CA THR A 68 4.81 -17.45 3.63
C THR A 68 3.85 -16.51 4.35
N GLY A 69 4.21 -16.01 5.53
CA GLY A 69 3.39 -15.04 6.28
C GLY A 69 3.16 -13.75 5.50
N THR A 70 4.20 -13.20 4.87
CA THR A 70 4.10 -11.97 4.05
C THR A 70 3.22 -12.20 2.81
N GLY A 71 3.35 -13.36 2.15
CA GLY A 71 2.52 -13.72 1.00
C GLY A 71 1.04 -13.85 1.37
N VAL A 72 0.75 -14.56 2.47
CA VAL A 72 -0.61 -14.71 3.01
C VAL A 72 -1.16 -13.36 3.44
N HIS A 73 -0.37 -12.52 4.13
CA HIS A 73 -0.78 -11.17 4.54
C HIS A 73 -1.16 -10.31 3.34
N ALA A 74 -0.32 -10.26 2.31
CA ALA A 74 -0.57 -9.47 1.11
C ALA A 74 -1.77 -9.97 0.29
N GLN A 75 -2.00 -11.29 0.23
CA GLN A 75 -3.20 -11.84 -0.41
C GLN A 75 -4.45 -11.51 0.43
N PHE A 76 -4.39 -11.74 1.74
CA PHE A 76 -5.48 -11.45 2.66
C PHE A 76 -5.88 -9.97 2.63
N GLU A 77 -4.92 -9.06 2.75
CA GLU A 77 -5.12 -7.61 2.66
C GLU A 77 -5.83 -7.21 1.35
N ARG A 78 -5.39 -7.75 0.20
CA ARG A 78 -6.03 -7.50 -1.11
C ARG A 78 -7.45 -8.07 -1.22
N THR A 79 -7.75 -9.13 -0.48
CA THR A 79 -9.08 -9.75 -0.50
C THR A 79 -10.07 -9.00 0.37
N ILE A 80 -9.63 -8.48 1.53
CA ILE A 80 -10.53 -7.87 2.51
C ILE A 80 -10.54 -6.33 2.45
N SER A 81 -9.58 -5.74 1.74
CA SER A 81 -9.39 -4.31 1.51
C SER A 81 -9.06 -4.02 0.04
N THR A 82 -9.31 -2.78 -0.38
CA THR A 82 -8.90 -2.28 -1.70
C THR A 82 -7.55 -1.59 -1.62
N GLU A 83 -6.76 -1.55 -2.71
CA GLU A 83 -5.45 -0.88 -2.78
C GLU A 83 -5.44 0.56 -2.20
N GLU A 84 -6.59 1.25 -2.24
CA GLU A 84 -6.74 2.63 -1.75
C GLU A 84 -6.79 2.77 -0.22
N PHE A 85 -7.17 1.70 0.49
CA PHE A 85 -7.25 1.65 1.95
C PHE A 85 -6.20 0.71 2.54
N ALA A 86 -5.62 -0.16 1.71
CA ALA A 86 -4.47 -0.97 2.01
C ALA A 86 -3.22 -0.08 2.21
N GLU A 87 -2.32 -0.51 3.09
CA GLU A 87 -0.97 0.05 3.22
C GLU A 87 -0.90 1.59 3.42
N GLN A 88 -1.80 2.17 4.24
CA GLN A 88 -1.88 3.61 4.42
C GLN A 88 -0.75 4.17 5.28
N PHE A 89 -0.07 5.17 4.73
CA PHE A 89 1.08 5.81 5.31
C PHE A 89 0.68 7.00 6.20
N VAL A 90 1.09 6.97 7.47
CA VAL A 90 0.82 8.03 8.46
C VAL A 90 2.12 8.57 9.07
N THR A 91 2.10 9.82 9.55
CA THR A 91 3.24 10.44 10.25
C THR A 91 2.80 11.19 11.49
N TYR A 92 3.63 11.14 12.51
CA TYR A 92 3.45 11.91 13.74
C TYR A 92 4.82 12.17 14.36
N GLU A 93 5.22 13.43 14.51
CA GLU A 93 6.45 13.81 15.23
C GLU A 93 7.69 12.99 14.78
N ASP A 94 8.00 13.00 13.48
CA ASP A 94 9.09 12.22 12.84
C ASP A 94 9.00 10.69 12.92
N ILE A 95 7.90 10.15 13.45
CA ILE A 95 7.59 8.72 13.45
C ILE A 95 6.73 8.42 12.21
N VAL A 96 7.11 7.38 11.46
CA VAL A 96 6.37 6.91 10.29
C VAL A 96 5.59 5.64 10.60
N GLY A 97 4.34 5.56 10.15
CA GLY A 97 3.49 4.38 10.27
C GLY A 97 2.99 3.94 8.91
N LYS A 98 2.78 2.62 8.77
CA LYS A 98 2.11 2.00 7.63
C LYS A 98 1.01 1.12 8.21
N ILE A 99 -0.22 1.59 8.12
CA ILE A 99 -1.42 0.92 8.62
C ILE A 99 -1.85 -0.09 7.54
N ASP A 100 -2.13 -1.34 7.90
CA ASP A 100 -2.52 -2.35 6.93
C ASP A 100 -3.84 -1.98 6.25
N ILE A 101 -4.89 -1.63 6.99
CA ILE A 101 -6.11 -1.09 6.39
C ILE A 101 -6.55 0.16 7.15
N TYR A 102 -6.88 1.23 6.43
CA TYR A 102 -7.40 2.45 7.03
C TYR A 102 -8.55 3.05 6.22
N GLU A 103 -9.77 2.74 6.64
CA GLU A 103 -11.02 3.26 6.07
C GLU A 103 -11.65 4.29 7.02
N ASP A 104 -12.20 3.85 8.15
CA ASP A 104 -12.80 4.69 9.20
C ASP A 104 -12.08 4.58 10.56
N ALA A 105 -11.34 3.50 10.77
CA ALA A 105 -10.47 3.24 11.91
C ALA A 105 -9.23 2.47 11.45
N PRO A 106 -8.07 2.60 12.12
CA PRO A 106 -6.90 1.77 11.82
C PRO A 106 -7.21 0.28 12.02
N VAL A 107 -6.82 -0.54 11.06
CA VAL A 107 -6.88 -1.99 11.15
C VAL A 107 -5.47 -2.54 11.01
N GLU A 108 -5.06 -3.36 11.96
CA GLU A 108 -3.81 -4.11 11.91
C GLU A 108 -4.11 -5.58 11.61
N LEU A 109 -3.42 -6.13 10.63
CA LEU A 109 -3.54 -7.52 10.21
C LEU A 109 -2.33 -8.31 10.72
N LYS A 110 -2.56 -9.52 11.21
CA LYS A 110 -1.48 -10.40 11.70
C LYS A 110 -1.69 -11.83 11.23
N THR A 111 -0.73 -12.36 10.48
CA THR A 111 -0.66 -13.78 10.18
C THR A 111 0.24 -14.48 11.20
N THR A 112 -0.25 -15.53 11.86
CA THR A 112 0.56 -16.30 12.82
C THR A 112 0.29 -17.79 12.71
N SER A 113 1.34 -18.60 12.87
CA SER A 113 1.22 -20.06 12.96
C SER A 113 0.97 -20.56 14.38
N PHE A 114 0.96 -19.65 15.36
CA PHE A 114 0.72 -19.94 16.77
C PHE A 114 -0.65 -19.39 17.16
N GLN A 115 -1.56 -20.30 17.51
CA GLN A 115 -2.83 -19.96 18.13
C GLN A 115 -2.58 -19.76 19.62
N ASP A 116 -2.71 -18.52 20.09
CA ASP A 116 -2.79 -18.26 21.53
C ASP A 116 -4.12 -18.85 22.01
N ARG A 117 -4.06 -19.94 22.78
CA ARG A 117 -5.23 -20.74 23.19
C ARG A 117 -6.23 -19.97 24.08
N ASP A 118 -5.83 -18.81 24.58
CA ASP A 118 -6.58 -18.06 25.60
C ASP A 118 -7.26 -16.78 25.06
N GLY A 119 -7.26 -16.55 23.74
CA GLY A 119 -7.87 -15.35 23.14
C GLY A 119 -7.16 -14.04 23.50
N VAL A 120 -5.99 -14.12 24.14
CA VAL A 120 -5.17 -12.97 24.52
C VAL A 120 -4.40 -12.47 23.30
N VAL A 121 -4.70 -11.24 22.89
CA VAL A 121 -3.95 -10.54 21.85
C VAL A 121 -2.53 -10.29 22.30
N ARG A 122 -1.54 -10.58 21.44
CA ARG A 122 -0.15 -10.26 21.74
C ARG A 122 0.00 -8.77 22.01
N PRO A 123 0.67 -8.39 23.12
CA PRO A 123 0.82 -6.98 23.45
C PRO A 123 1.42 -6.16 22.31
N SER A 124 2.39 -6.69 21.54
CA SER A 124 3.00 -5.96 20.40
C SER A 124 2.03 -5.56 19.32
N TYR A 125 1.00 -6.36 19.10
CA TYR A 125 -0.03 -6.06 18.12
C TYR A 125 -0.86 -4.88 18.62
N LEU A 126 -1.16 -4.86 19.93
CA LEU A 126 -1.87 -3.77 20.58
C LEU A 126 -1.03 -2.48 20.63
N ASP A 127 0.27 -2.55 20.95
CA ASP A 127 1.16 -1.39 20.89
C ASP A 127 1.19 -0.80 19.47
N GLN A 128 1.35 -1.64 18.45
CA GLN A 128 1.41 -1.20 17.06
C GLN A 128 0.10 -0.51 16.63
N LEU A 129 -1.05 -1.16 16.85
CA LEU A 129 -2.36 -0.61 16.54
C LEU A 129 -2.62 0.68 17.33
N GLY A 130 -2.32 0.70 18.62
CA GLY A 130 -2.53 1.88 19.46
C GLY A 130 -1.66 3.06 19.05
N MET A 131 -0.43 2.83 18.60
CA MET A 131 0.39 3.87 17.99
C MET A 131 -0.28 4.42 16.73
N TYR A 132 -0.83 3.58 15.84
CA TYR A 132 -1.56 4.07 14.66
C TYR A 132 -2.80 4.88 15.02
N CYS A 133 -3.60 4.43 16.00
CA CYS A 133 -4.73 5.17 16.54
C CYS A 133 -4.32 6.55 17.10
N ALA A 134 -3.21 6.59 17.84
CA ALA A 134 -2.64 7.85 18.34
C ALA A 134 -2.20 8.79 17.21
N MET A 135 -1.61 8.26 16.14
CA MET A 135 -1.19 9.03 14.96
C MET A 135 -2.37 9.60 14.17
N THR A 136 -3.45 8.84 14.02
CA THR A 136 -4.66 9.27 13.29
C THR A 136 -5.63 10.06 14.14
N GLY A 137 -5.47 10.05 15.47
CA GLY A 137 -6.38 10.71 16.40
C GLY A 137 -7.70 9.98 16.59
N ILE A 138 -7.79 8.72 16.18
CA ILE A 138 -9.00 7.91 16.28
C ILE A 138 -8.83 6.96 17.48
N PRO A 139 -9.68 7.02 18.52
CA PRO A 139 -9.51 6.23 19.75
C PRO A 139 -9.99 4.78 19.62
N ARG A 140 -10.30 4.32 18.40
CA ARG A 140 -10.79 2.99 18.10
C ARG A 140 -9.99 2.39 16.94
N GLY A 141 -9.80 1.08 16.97
CA GLY A 141 -9.14 0.33 15.92
C GLY A 141 -9.54 -1.14 15.93
N HIS A 142 -9.14 -1.86 14.89
CA HIS A 142 -9.43 -3.28 14.77
C HIS A 142 -8.13 -4.07 14.64
N LEU A 143 -8.03 -5.18 15.37
CA LEU A 143 -6.97 -6.15 15.18
C LEU A 143 -7.58 -7.41 14.57
N VAL A 144 -7.02 -7.85 13.44
CA VAL A 144 -7.45 -9.08 12.78
C VAL A 144 -6.28 -10.04 12.74
N VAL A 145 -6.47 -11.22 13.34
CA VAL A 145 -5.44 -12.25 13.42
C VAL A 145 -5.89 -13.46 12.62
N TYR A 146 -5.11 -13.79 11.60
CA TYR A 146 -5.29 -14.97 10.77
C TYR A 146 -4.33 -16.07 11.23
N TYR A 147 -4.91 -17.16 11.74
CA TYR A 147 -4.18 -18.32 12.24
C TYR A 147 -4.04 -19.36 11.14
N THR A 148 -2.79 -19.62 10.74
CA THR A 148 -2.44 -20.68 9.80
C THR A 148 -1.84 -21.87 10.56
N PRO A 149 -2.62 -22.90 10.90
CA PRO A 149 -2.10 -24.05 11.65
C PRO A 149 -1.01 -24.80 10.87
N ARG A 150 -0.04 -25.35 11.60
CA ARG A 150 1.04 -26.20 11.04
C ARG A 150 0.58 -27.60 10.65
N SER A 151 -0.63 -28.00 11.05
CA SER A 151 -1.14 -29.37 10.88
C SER A 151 -2.67 -29.39 10.90
N GLY A 152 -3.30 -29.80 9.79
CA GLY A 152 -4.63 -30.43 9.68
C GLY A 152 -5.89 -29.66 10.11
N ASP A 153 -5.80 -28.77 11.08
CA ASP A 153 -6.92 -27.94 11.53
C ASP A 153 -7.18 -26.82 10.51
N GLY A 154 -8.44 -26.43 10.34
CA GLY A 154 -8.78 -25.32 9.43
C GLY A 154 -8.13 -24.01 9.88
N ALA A 155 -7.82 -23.12 8.93
CA ALA A 155 -7.40 -21.76 9.27
C ALA A 155 -8.50 -21.04 10.07
N VAL A 156 -8.11 -20.32 11.13
CA VAL A 156 -9.03 -19.61 12.00
C VAL A 156 -8.79 -18.11 11.87
N LEU A 157 -9.85 -17.34 11.69
CA LEU A 157 -9.80 -15.88 11.74
C LEU A 157 -10.35 -15.42 13.09
N SER A 158 -9.66 -14.49 13.76
CA SER A 158 -10.20 -13.80 14.92
C SER A 158 -10.07 -12.30 14.75
N ALA A 159 -11.13 -11.57 15.09
CA ALA A 159 -11.16 -10.12 15.01
C ALA A 159 -11.46 -9.54 16.39
N TYR A 160 -10.82 -8.41 16.68
CA TYR A 160 -10.93 -7.73 17.96
C TYR A 160 -11.19 -6.25 17.72
N ALA A 161 -12.21 -5.72 18.38
CA ALA A 161 -12.39 -4.28 18.52
C ALA A 161 -11.51 -3.79 19.68
N VAL A 162 -10.80 -2.69 19.44
CA VAL A 162 -9.91 -2.08 20.42
C VAL A 162 -10.35 -0.64 20.65
N GLU A 163 -10.69 -0.32 21.89
CA GLU A 163 -10.98 1.06 22.32
C GLU A 163 -9.87 1.56 23.24
N LEU A 164 -9.39 2.77 22.98
CA LEU A 164 -8.28 3.41 23.67
C LEU A 164 -8.76 4.64 24.44
N SER A 165 -8.48 4.66 25.74
CA SER A 165 -8.95 5.74 26.63
C SER A 165 -8.02 6.96 26.66
N ASN A 166 -6.73 6.82 26.30
CA ASN A 166 -5.74 7.90 26.43
C ASN A 166 -4.72 7.95 25.28
N LEU A 167 -5.12 8.52 24.14
CA LEU A 167 -4.21 8.71 22.99
C LEU A 167 -3.02 9.64 23.30
N ALA A 168 -3.16 10.58 24.23
CA ALA A 168 -2.08 11.53 24.58
C ALA A 168 -0.91 10.83 25.29
N GLU A 169 -1.21 9.89 26.19
CA GLU A 169 -0.17 9.11 26.86
C GLU A 169 0.53 8.15 25.89
N ILE A 170 -0.22 7.54 24.96
CA ILE A 170 0.36 6.74 23.86
C ILE A 170 1.32 7.60 23.02
N ARG A 171 0.93 8.81 22.60
CA ARG A 171 1.80 9.75 21.87
C ARG A 171 3.07 10.08 22.65
N THR A 172 2.94 10.31 23.96
CA THR A 172 4.09 10.59 24.84
C THR A 172 5.04 9.39 24.91
N GLY A 173 4.50 8.18 25.03
CA GLY A 173 5.28 6.93 24.98
C GLY A 173 5.99 6.72 23.65
N MET A 174 5.33 7.01 22.53
CA MET A 174 5.90 6.98 21.19
C MET A 174 7.10 7.92 21.05
N ILE A 175 6.93 9.18 21.45
CA ILE A 175 7.98 10.20 21.41
C ILE A 175 9.17 9.80 22.28
N ARG A 176 8.92 9.37 23.53
CA ARG A 176 9.98 8.91 24.43
C ARG A 176 10.78 7.74 23.82
N ARG A 177 10.10 6.78 23.19
CA ARG A 177 10.74 5.61 22.57
C ARG A 177 11.50 5.98 21.29
N ARG A 178 10.96 6.88 20.47
CA ARG A 178 11.67 7.48 19.32
C ARG A 178 12.97 8.13 19.77
N ASP A 179 12.94 8.94 20.82
CA ASP A 179 14.12 9.66 21.29
C ASP A 179 15.20 8.72 21.85
N LEU A 180 14.78 7.68 22.58
CA LEU A 180 15.70 6.61 23.01
C LEU A 180 16.33 5.89 21.83
N PHE A 181 15.52 5.54 20.83
CA PHE A 181 15.99 4.85 19.63
C PHE A 181 16.92 5.71 18.79
N GLN A 182 16.62 6.99 18.62
CA GLN A 182 17.47 7.93 17.89
C GLN A 182 18.82 8.11 18.60
N ARG A 183 18.83 8.30 19.92
CA ARG A 183 20.08 8.39 20.70
C ARG A 183 20.95 7.14 20.56
N ALA A 184 20.34 5.95 20.56
CA ALA A 184 21.06 4.69 20.35
C ALA A 184 21.70 4.63 18.95
N LEU A 185 20.96 5.03 17.91
CA LEU A 185 21.48 5.11 16.54
C LEU A 185 22.64 6.11 16.43
N ASP A 186 22.50 7.30 17.02
CA ASP A 186 23.51 8.35 16.98
C ASP A 186 24.79 7.94 17.73
N ALA A 187 24.65 7.25 18.86
CA ALA A 187 25.77 6.76 19.66
C ALA A 187 26.39 5.44 19.12
N GLY A 188 25.74 4.79 18.15
CA GLY A 188 26.18 3.50 17.62
C GLY A 188 26.11 2.35 18.62
N THR A 189 25.32 2.49 19.70
CA THR A 189 25.20 1.48 20.77
C THR A 189 23.73 1.24 21.15
N PRO A 190 23.32 0.01 21.49
CA PRO A 190 21.96 -0.27 21.97
C PRO A 190 21.70 0.19 23.42
N SER A 191 22.65 0.89 24.05
CA SER A 191 22.53 1.41 25.42
C SER A 191 21.24 2.20 25.62
N GLY A 192 20.52 1.88 26.71
CA GLY A 192 19.24 2.52 27.05
C GLY A 192 18.02 1.98 26.30
N LEU A 193 18.19 1.10 25.31
CA LEU A 193 17.06 0.41 24.67
C LEU A 193 16.60 -0.78 25.52
N PRO A 194 15.28 -0.96 25.71
CA PRO A 194 14.73 -2.05 26.52
C PRO A 194 14.94 -3.42 25.90
N GLN A 195 14.65 -4.45 26.68
CA GLN A 195 14.52 -5.83 26.21
C GLN A 195 13.56 -5.91 25.00
N CYS A 196 13.77 -6.91 24.15
CA CYS A 196 12.82 -7.23 23.09
C CYS A 196 11.78 -8.22 23.61
N GLU A 197 10.57 -8.21 23.05
CA GLU A 197 9.58 -9.25 23.29
C GLU A 197 10.10 -10.65 22.87
N TRP A 198 11.07 -10.69 21.97
CA TRP A 198 11.75 -11.90 21.50
C TRP A 198 12.92 -12.34 22.40
N TYR A 199 13.16 -11.69 23.53
CA TYR A 199 14.20 -12.12 24.47
C TYR A 199 13.92 -13.55 24.95
N GLY A 200 14.94 -14.41 24.90
CA GLY A 200 14.80 -15.85 25.18
C GLY A 200 13.99 -16.64 24.13
N ARG A 201 13.59 -16.02 23.02
CA ARG A 201 12.73 -16.63 21.97
C ARG A 201 13.40 -16.57 20.60
N ARG A 202 14.43 -17.41 20.39
CA ARG A 202 15.17 -17.59 19.10
C ARG A 202 15.30 -16.29 18.29
N CYS A 203 15.96 -15.27 18.85
CA CYS A 203 16.18 -13.98 18.17
C CYS A 203 17.44 -14.04 17.31
N ASP A 204 17.40 -13.53 16.08
CA ASP A 204 18.55 -13.56 15.16
C ASP A 204 19.78 -12.81 15.71
N TYR A 205 19.56 -11.89 16.65
CA TYR A 205 20.61 -11.06 17.25
C TYR A 205 21.02 -11.53 18.65
N GLN A 206 20.53 -12.68 19.13
CA GLN A 206 20.74 -13.09 20.53
C GLN A 206 22.21 -13.09 20.96
N ASP A 207 23.11 -13.46 20.05
CA ASP A 207 24.55 -13.59 20.32
C ASP A 207 25.29 -12.24 20.36
N VAL A 208 24.70 -11.18 19.81
CA VAL A 208 25.33 -9.84 19.71
C VAL A 208 24.56 -8.75 20.44
N CYS A 209 23.33 -9.03 20.87
CA CYS A 209 22.40 -8.02 21.37
C CYS A 209 22.62 -7.64 22.84
N GLY A 210 23.17 -8.55 23.65
CA GLY A 210 23.33 -8.35 25.10
C GLY A 210 21.99 -8.01 25.78
N CYS A 211 20.90 -8.61 25.32
CA CYS A 211 19.54 -8.22 25.71
C CYS A 211 19.24 -8.48 27.20
N GLU A 212 19.93 -9.43 27.82
CA GLU A 212 19.78 -9.78 29.23
C GLU A 212 20.04 -8.58 30.16
N ALA A 213 21.06 -7.77 29.86
CA ALA A 213 21.44 -6.60 30.65
C ALA A 213 20.56 -5.36 30.38
N ALA A 214 19.55 -5.47 29.51
CA ALA A 214 18.67 -4.36 29.15
C ALA A 214 17.52 -4.19 30.16
N PRO A 215 17.01 -2.95 30.36
CA PRO A 215 15.82 -2.76 31.19
C PRO A 215 14.59 -3.45 30.55
N PRO A 216 13.59 -3.85 31.34
CA PRO A 216 12.37 -4.48 30.81
C PRO A 216 11.64 -3.60 29.78
N LEU A 217 10.92 -4.25 28.85
CA LEU A 217 10.10 -3.57 27.86
C LEU A 217 8.80 -3.04 28.47
N GLU A 218 8.73 -1.74 28.72
CA GLU A 218 7.47 -1.05 29.04
C GLU A 218 6.56 -1.02 27.80
N ARG A 219 5.27 -1.31 27.95
CA ARG A 219 4.29 -1.22 26.85
C ARG A 219 3.95 0.24 26.54
N VAL A 220 3.82 0.60 25.26
CA VAL A 220 3.30 1.94 24.89
C VAL A 220 1.80 2.00 25.14
N VAL A 221 1.08 0.90 24.90
CA VAL A 221 -0.33 0.76 25.28
C VAL A 221 -0.38 -0.08 26.53
N ARG A 222 -0.63 0.54 27.68
CA ARG A 222 -0.79 -0.18 28.94
C ARG A 222 -2.13 -0.91 28.97
N ALA A 223 -2.21 -1.98 29.76
CA ALA A 223 -3.41 -2.81 29.85
C ALA A 223 -4.65 -2.02 30.33
N ASP A 224 -4.46 -0.99 31.15
CA ASP A 224 -5.53 -0.10 31.64
C ASP A 224 -5.97 0.97 30.63
N MET A 225 -5.26 1.10 29.50
CA MET A 225 -5.59 2.07 28.44
C MET A 225 -6.43 1.49 27.31
N ALA A 226 -6.55 0.16 27.25
CA ALA A 226 -7.14 -0.53 26.13
C ALA A 226 -8.21 -1.51 26.60
N THR A 227 -9.41 -1.34 26.07
CA THR A 227 -10.46 -2.35 26.13
C THR A 227 -10.37 -3.15 24.84
N VAL A 228 -10.08 -4.44 24.95
CA VAL A 228 -10.02 -5.36 23.81
C VAL A 228 -11.18 -6.33 23.91
N THR A 229 -12.09 -6.28 22.96
CA THR A 229 -13.25 -7.17 22.88
C THR A 229 -13.18 -7.98 21.59
N ARG A 230 -13.52 -9.26 21.68
CA ARG A 230 -13.70 -10.07 20.47
C ARG A 230 -14.87 -9.50 19.69
N ASP A 231 -14.72 -9.43 18.37
CA ASP A 231 -15.73 -8.91 17.45
C ASP A 231 -16.15 -9.99 16.44
N PRO A 232 -17.06 -10.91 16.84
CA PRO A 232 -17.58 -11.94 15.95
C PRO A 232 -18.29 -11.35 14.72
N GLY A 233 -18.85 -10.14 14.83
CA GLY A 233 -19.51 -9.48 13.70
C GLY A 233 -18.51 -9.09 12.61
N LEU A 234 -17.34 -8.56 13.00
CA LEU A 234 -16.25 -8.30 12.07
C LEU A 234 -15.62 -9.61 11.54
N GLU A 235 -15.51 -10.66 12.38
CA GLU A 235 -15.10 -12.00 11.92
C GLU A 235 -16.02 -12.50 10.81
N ASP A 236 -17.33 -12.43 11.01
CA ASP A 236 -18.34 -12.85 10.03
C ASP A 236 -18.30 -12.00 8.77
N GLN A 237 -18.14 -10.68 8.89
CA GLN A 237 -18.01 -9.79 7.72
C GLN A 237 -16.76 -10.10 6.90
N ILE A 238 -15.62 -10.35 7.54
CA ILE A 238 -14.39 -10.70 6.85
C ILE A 238 -14.48 -12.09 6.25
N ASN A 239 -15.00 -13.08 6.99
CA ASN A 239 -15.24 -14.43 6.47
C ASN A 239 -16.22 -14.41 5.29
N GLU A 240 -17.26 -13.57 5.35
CA GLU A 240 -18.19 -13.37 4.24
C GLU A 240 -17.51 -12.69 3.07
N LYS A 241 -16.65 -11.68 3.26
CA LYS A 241 -15.81 -11.10 2.18
C LYS A 241 -14.88 -12.15 1.56
N LEU A 242 -14.26 -13.01 2.37
CA LEU A 242 -13.41 -14.11 1.90
C LEU A 242 -14.22 -15.18 1.14
N ARG A 243 -15.45 -15.49 1.56
CA ARG A 243 -16.36 -16.38 0.81
C ARG A 243 -16.87 -15.71 -0.48
N ARG A 244 -17.11 -14.41 -0.41
CA ARG A 244 -17.44 -13.50 -1.51
C ARG A 244 -16.21 -13.07 -2.31
N SER A 245 -15.03 -13.66 -2.13
CA SER A 245 -13.91 -13.39 -3.05
C SER A 245 -14.20 -13.88 -4.48
N GLY A 246 -15.30 -14.63 -4.68
CA GLY A 246 -15.95 -14.89 -5.97
C GLY A 246 -17.15 -13.99 -6.30
N ALA A 247 -17.49 -13.00 -5.47
CA ALA A 247 -18.62 -12.10 -5.63
C ALA A 247 -18.18 -10.64 -5.80
N ARG A 248 -18.83 -9.98 -6.77
CA ARG A 248 -18.46 -8.69 -7.35
C ARG A 248 -18.34 -7.54 -6.32
N PRO A 249 -17.37 -6.60 -6.47
CA PRO A 249 -17.31 -5.37 -5.68
C PRO A 249 -18.61 -4.55 -5.74
N THR A 250 -19.05 -4.01 -4.61
CA THR A 250 -20.20 -3.09 -4.52
C THR A 250 -19.75 -1.65 -4.84
N GLY A 251 -19.46 -1.37 -6.11
CA GLY A 251 -19.10 -0.03 -6.62
C GLY A 251 -17.96 -0.05 -7.65
N TYR A 252 -17.83 1.03 -8.42
CA TYR A 252 -16.77 1.19 -9.41
C TYR A 252 -15.59 2.01 -8.85
N ARG A 253 -14.40 1.83 -9.42
CA ARG A 253 -13.16 2.57 -9.13
C ARG A 253 -12.59 3.13 -10.44
N ILE A 254 -11.68 4.11 -10.40
CA ILE A 254 -11.13 4.71 -11.62
C ILE A 254 -10.44 3.64 -12.47
N HIS A 255 -9.80 2.65 -11.83
CA HIS A 255 -9.19 1.52 -12.53
C HIS A 255 -10.19 0.71 -13.38
N HIS A 256 -11.41 0.49 -12.88
CA HIS A 256 -12.48 -0.21 -13.61
C HIS A 256 -12.88 0.54 -14.89
N LEU A 257 -12.71 1.87 -14.91
CA LEU A 257 -13.00 2.68 -16.08
C LEU A 257 -11.89 2.63 -17.14
N LEU A 258 -10.67 2.22 -16.79
CA LEU A 258 -9.56 2.15 -17.75
C LEU A 258 -9.69 0.94 -18.69
N PHE A 259 -10.23 -0.16 -18.16
CA PHE A 259 -10.41 -1.42 -18.90
C PHE A 259 -11.86 -1.93 -18.76
N PRO A 260 -12.84 -1.13 -19.21
CA PRO A 260 -14.24 -1.36 -18.85
C PRO A 260 -14.78 -2.69 -19.41
N ARG A 261 -14.34 -3.13 -20.60
CA ARG A 261 -14.67 -4.47 -21.12
C ARG A 261 -14.20 -5.58 -20.19
N LYS A 262 -12.95 -5.51 -19.74
CA LYS A 262 -12.39 -6.49 -18.80
C LYS A 262 -13.18 -6.50 -17.49
N THR A 263 -13.59 -5.32 -17.00
CA THR A 263 -14.47 -5.21 -15.84
C THR A 263 -15.82 -5.89 -16.08
N ALA A 264 -16.49 -5.66 -17.21
CA ALA A 264 -17.77 -6.28 -17.51
C ALA A 264 -17.70 -7.81 -17.69
N TYR A 265 -16.63 -8.34 -18.30
CA TYR A 265 -16.43 -9.80 -18.38
C TYR A 265 -16.20 -10.43 -17.00
N ARG A 266 -15.38 -9.80 -16.15
CA ARG A 266 -15.17 -10.27 -14.76
C ARG A 266 -16.40 -10.22 -13.90
N GLN A 267 -17.38 -9.42 -14.30
CA GLN A 267 -18.67 -9.45 -13.66
C GLN A 267 -19.39 -10.75 -14.04
N GLN A 268 -19.38 -11.22 -15.29
CA GLN A 268 -20.16 -12.40 -15.70
C GLN A 268 -19.92 -13.66 -14.82
N PRO A 269 -20.96 -14.48 -14.54
CA PRO A 269 -20.90 -15.56 -13.55
C PRO A 269 -19.84 -16.65 -13.80
N ASP A 270 -19.41 -16.82 -15.05
CA ASP A 270 -18.51 -17.90 -15.48
C ASP A 270 -17.04 -17.47 -15.63
N ALA A 271 -16.65 -16.34 -15.04
CA ALA A 271 -15.27 -15.85 -15.13
C ALA A 271 -14.31 -16.73 -14.31
N VAL A 272 -13.57 -17.61 -15.00
CA VAL A 272 -12.48 -18.40 -14.42
C VAL A 272 -11.30 -17.46 -14.11
N VAL A 273 -10.90 -17.39 -12.85
CA VAL A 273 -9.72 -16.65 -12.38
C VAL A 273 -8.56 -17.64 -12.24
N GLU A 274 -7.55 -17.54 -13.11
CA GLU A 274 -6.28 -18.26 -12.88
C GLU A 274 -5.39 -17.45 -11.93
N GLU A 275 -4.97 -18.07 -10.82
CA GLU A 275 -3.83 -17.66 -10.00
C GLU A 275 -2.62 -18.53 -10.36
N ASP A 276 -1.52 -17.95 -10.84
CA ASP A 276 -0.31 -17.75 -10.02
C ASP A 276 0.85 -17.16 -10.84
N GLU A 277 1.59 -16.21 -10.25
CA GLU A 277 2.91 -15.80 -10.73
C GLU A 277 4.00 -16.49 -9.90
N SER A 278 4.94 -17.17 -10.59
CA SER A 278 5.98 -18.00 -9.98
C SER A 278 6.91 -17.28 -8.97
N SER A 279 7.37 -18.03 -7.97
CA SER A 279 8.20 -17.60 -6.84
C SER A 279 9.56 -16.96 -7.21
N GLU A 280 10.10 -17.19 -8.41
CA GLU A 280 11.33 -16.53 -8.88
C GLU A 280 11.10 -15.09 -9.35
N ALA A 281 9.90 -14.75 -9.84
CA ALA A 281 9.54 -13.38 -10.23
C ALA A 281 9.45 -12.46 -9.00
N ARG A 282 8.89 -12.98 -7.89
CA ARG A 282 8.77 -12.27 -6.59
C ARG A 282 10.12 -11.92 -5.98
N LEU A 283 11.15 -12.76 -6.14
CA LEU A 283 12.50 -12.49 -5.60
C LEU A 283 13.25 -11.37 -6.33
N LYS A 284 13.01 -11.19 -7.63
CA LYS A 284 13.50 -10.02 -8.40
C LYS A 284 12.70 -8.74 -8.07
N GLU A 285 11.44 -8.86 -7.67
CA GLU A 285 10.57 -7.74 -7.29
C GLU A 285 11.01 -7.07 -5.96
N ILE A 286 11.50 -7.85 -5.00
CA ILE A 286 11.86 -7.38 -3.65
C ILE A 286 13.01 -6.35 -3.64
N ARG A 287 14.03 -6.48 -4.52
CA ARG A 287 15.07 -5.42 -4.66
C ARG A 287 14.57 -4.19 -5.42
N ARG A 288 13.67 -4.39 -6.40
CA ARG A 288 13.10 -3.34 -7.25
C ARG A 288 12.08 -2.45 -6.50
N ARG A 289 11.45 -2.99 -5.45
CA ARG A 289 10.58 -2.26 -4.53
C ARG A 289 11.32 -1.17 -3.73
N GLY A 290 12.59 -1.34 -3.42
CA GLY A 290 13.33 -0.40 -2.55
C GLY A 290 13.33 1.05 -3.04
N PHE A 291 13.62 1.28 -4.33
CA PHE A 291 13.62 2.64 -4.89
C PHE A 291 12.21 3.18 -5.13
N TYR A 292 11.28 2.34 -5.62
CA TYR A 292 9.88 2.74 -5.79
C TYR A 292 9.25 3.14 -4.45
N GLU A 293 9.54 2.38 -3.39
CA GLU A 293 9.15 2.71 -2.02
C GLU A 293 9.85 3.99 -1.54
N ALA A 294 11.14 4.17 -1.80
CA ALA A 294 11.86 5.40 -1.45
C ALA A 294 11.29 6.63 -2.16
N LEU A 295 10.93 6.50 -3.44
CA LEU A 295 10.30 7.56 -4.25
C LEU A 295 8.90 7.90 -3.73
N THR A 296 8.11 6.88 -3.41
CA THR A 296 6.78 7.05 -2.82
C THR A 296 6.87 7.69 -1.43
N LYS A 297 7.81 7.25 -0.60
CA LYS A 297 8.13 7.86 0.71
C LYS A 297 8.66 9.29 0.58
N ALA A 298 9.44 9.60 -0.45
CA ALA A 298 9.92 10.96 -0.70
C ALA A 298 8.79 11.90 -1.09
N LEU A 299 7.83 11.44 -1.90
CA LEU A 299 6.63 12.21 -2.25
C LEU A 299 5.75 12.48 -1.03
N GLN A 300 5.48 11.44 -0.26
CA GLN A 300 4.56 11.51 0.87
C GLN A 300 5.17 12.26 2.05
N TYR A 301 6.48 12.13 2.25
CA TYR A 301 7.11 12.54 3.50
C TYR A 301 8.31 13.48 3.35
N GLY A 302 8.85 13.63 2.14
CA GLY A 302 9.95 14.56 1.87
C GLY A 302 9.55 16.03 2.05
N PHE A 303 8.24 16.32 2.06
CA PHE A 303 7.70 17.67 2.06
C PHE A 303 6.52 17.76 3.05
N PRO A 304 6.74 18.26 4.27
CA PRO A 304 5.68 18.44 5.26
C PRO A 304 4.48 19.21 4.68
N GLY A 305 3.27 18.66 4.82
CA GLY A 305 2.04 19.23 4.24
C GLY A 305 1.96 19.19 2.71
N GLY A 306 2.99 18.71 2.03
CA GLY A 306 3.07 18.64 0.58
C GLY A 306 2.22 17.52 -0.02
N PHE A 307 1.93 16.46 0.73
CA PHE A 307 1.11 15.34 0.27
C PHE A 307 -0.23 15.28 0.99
N ARG A 308 -1.30 15.00 0.24
CA ARG A 308 -2.62 14.68 0.79
C ARG A 308 -3.32 13.66 -0.10
N SER A 309 -4.17 12.83 0.49
CA SER A 309 -5.08 11.95 -0.24
C SER A 309 -6.50 12.51 -0.13
N ILE A 310 -7.18 12.75 -1.24
CA ILE A 310 -8.54 13.30 -1.26
C ILE A 310 -9.52 12.27 -1.81
N PRO A 311 -10.75 12.16 -1.26
CA PRO A 311 -11.78 11.33 -1.85
C PRO A 311 -12.28 11.97 -3.15
N VAL A 312 -12.57 11.15 -4.14
CA VAL A 312 -13.30 11.54 -5.35
C VAL A 312 -14.43 10.55 -5.61
N GLY A 313 -15.51 11.00 -6.23
CA GLY A 313 -16.64 10.12 -6.49
C GLY A 313 -17.61 10.66 -7.51
N LEU A 314 -18.38 9.75 -8.09
CA LEU A 314 -19.38 10.01 -9.11
C LEU A 314 -20.35 8.82 -9.20
N ARG A 315 -21.59 8.97 -8.70
CA ARG A 315 -22.57 7.86 -8.58
C ARG A 315 -21.97 6.70 -7.77
N THR A 316 -21.94 5.47 -8.30
CA THR A 316 -21.31 4.31 -7.64
C THR A 316 -19.79 4.28 -7.77
N LEU A 317 -19.18 5.23 -8.50
CA LEU A 317 -17.73 5.41 -8.50
C LEU A 317 -17.30 6.12 -7.21
N ALA A 318 -16.39 5.51 -6.46
CA ALA A 318 -15.67 6.14 -5.37
C ALA A 318 -14.18 5.82 -5.52
N ASP A 319 -13.26 6.74 -5.26
CA ASP A 319 -11.81 6.49 -5.32
C ASP A 319 -11.05 7.49 -4.43
N ARG A 320 -9.75 7.32 -4.26
CA ARG A 320 -8.87 8.28 -3.57
C ARG A 320 -7.75 8.75 -4.49
N VAL A 321 -7.60 10.07 -4.57
CA VAL A 321 -6.57 10.70 -5.40
C VAL A 321 -5.43 11.21 -4.53
N SER A 322 -4.22 10.77 -4.85
CA SER A 322 -2.99 11.33 -4.31
C SER A 322 -2.77 12.74 -4.88
N MET A 323 -2.55 13.72 -4.01
CA MET A 323 -2.26 15.10 -4.37
C MET A 323 -0.89 15.45 -3.80
N PHE A 324 -0.01 16.01 -4.65
CA PHE A 324 1.28 16.54 -4.23
C PHE A 324 1.36 18.03 -4.59
N ARG A 325 1.49 18.88 -3.55
CA ARG A 325 1.44 20.35 -3.61
C ARG A 325 0.24 20.85 -4.40
N GLY A 326 -0.94 20.30 -4.10
CA GLY A 326 -2.20 20.68 -4.73
C GLY A 326 -2.44 20.10 -6.13
N VAL A 327 -1.51 19.32 -6.69
CA VAL A 327 -1.65 18.72 -8.03
C VAL A 327 -1.90 17.21 -7.92
N PRO A 328 -2.94 16.65 -8.58
CA PRO A 328 -3.13 15.20 -8.65
C PRO A 328 -1.89 14.50 -9.19
N THR A 329 -1.39 13.51 -8.46
CA THR A 329 -0.08 12.89 -8.72
C THR A 329 -0.21 11.37 -8.81
N LEU A 330 0.26 10.81 -9.91
CA LEU A 330 0.26 9.39 -10.22
C LEU A 330 1.70 8.88 -10.30
N VAL A 331 2.08 7.93 -9.43
CA VAL A 331 3.42 7.30 -9.44
C VAL A 331 3.34 5.94 -10.10
N ARG A 332 4.18 5.66 -11.10
CA ARG A 332 4.15 4.41 -11.87
C ARG A 332 5.54 3.89 -12.14
N THR A 333 5.62 2.58 -12.33
CA THR A 333 6.83 1.88 -12.75
C THR A 333 6.66 1.40 -14.19
N THR A 334 7.74 1.45 -14.97
CA THR A 334 7.80 0.87 -16.31
C THR A 334 9.04 0.00 -16.49
N GLY A 335 8.88 -1.05 -17.29
CA GLY A 335 9.93 -1.96 -17.75
C GLY A 335 10.75 -1.47 -18.94
N PHE A 336 10.49 -0.26 -19.46
CA PHE A 336 11.24 0.24 -20.61
C PHE A 336 12.73 0.42 -20.28
N ARG A 337 13.58 -0.09 -21.17
CA ARG A 337 15.04 0.04 -21.10
C ARG A 337 15.55 1.40 -21.60
N ARG A 338 14.66 2.27 -22.07
CA ARG A 338 14.93 3.64 -22.51
C ARG A 338 13.88 4.59 -21.94
N MET A 339 14.26 5.85 -21.80
CA MET A 339 13.32 6.89 -21.43
C MET A 339 12.34 7.12 -22.57
N ILE A 340 11.08 7.37 -22.21
CA ILE A 340 10.04 7.69 -23.17
C ILE A 340 10.17 9.17 -23.49
N ASP A 341 10.20 9.51 -24.78
CA ASP A 341 10.15 10.91 -25.20
C ASP A 341 8.83 11.52 -24.74
N ARG A 342 8.89 12.73 -24.17
CA ARG A 342 7.71 13.37 -23.54
C ARG A 342 6.50 13.41 -24.48
N ASP A 343 6.72 13.67 -25.76
CA ASP A 343 5.67 13.83 -26.78
C ASP A 343 5.04 12.47 -27.16
N ARG A 344 5.71 11.37 -26.80
CA ARG A 344 5.26 9.99 -27.00
C ARG A 344 4.58 9.39 -25.76
N LEU A 345 4.55 10.11 -24.62
CA LEU A 345 3.93 9.60 -23.39
C LEU A 345 2.45 9.23 -23.56
N PRO A 346 1.60 10.01 -24.26
CA PRO A 346 0.20 9.63 -24.48
C PRO A 346 0.03 8.32 -25.26
N GLN A 347 1.01 7.94 -26.08
CA GLN A 347 0.98 6.72 -26.88
C GLN A 347 1.63 5.55 -26.13
N GLU A 348 2.84 5.74 -25.58
CA GLU A 348 3.61 4.68 -24.92
C GLU A 348 3.12 4.38 -23.49
N MET A 349 2.52 5.34 -22.80
CA MET A 349 1.93 5.19 -21.46
C MET A 349 0.43 5.54 -21.46
N SER A 350 -0.26 5.21 -22.55
CA SER A 350 -1.66 5.55 -22.83
C SER A 350 -2.62 5.38 -21.64
N TRP A 351 -2.60 4.21 -20.99
CA TRP A 351 -3.48 3.94 -19.85
C TRP A 351 -3.14 4.75 -18.59
N ASN A 352 -1.87 5.17 -18.42
CA ASN A 352 -1.49 6.06 -17.32
C ASN A 352 -1.92 7.49 -17.58
N VAL A 353 -1.85 7.93 -18.84
CA VAL A 353 -2.36 9.24 -19.26
C VAL A 353 -3.88 9.28 -19.13
N ASP A 354 -4.60 8.21 -19.52
CA ASP A 354 -6.04 8.08 -19.30
C ASP A 354 -6.41 8.09 -17.81
N ARG A 355 -5.66 7.34 -16.99
CA ARG A 355 -5.87 7.34 -15.53
C ARG A 355 -5.68 8.73 -14.94
N LEU A 356 -4.61 9.42 -15.32
CA LEU A 356 -4.33 10.76 -14.82
C LEU A 356 -5.38 11.77 -15.28
N ALA A 357 -5.86 11.67 -16.52
CA ALA A 357 -6.93 12.52 -17.03
C ALA A 357 -8.25 12.34 -16.25
N PHE A 358 -8.64 11.10 -15.96
CA PHE A 358 -9.84 10.81 -15.16
C PHE A 358 -9.70 11.32 -13.72
N ILE A 359 -8.52 11.10 -13.12
CA ILE A 359 -8.17 11.67 -11.82
C ILE A 359 -8.31 13.20 -11.84
N CYS A 360 -7.75 13.87 -12.85
CA CYS A 360 -7.80 15.32 -13.02
C CYS A 360 -9.24 15.84 -13.21
N ALA A 361 -10.06 15.14 -14.01
CA ALA A 361 -11.46 15.51 -14.22
C ALA A 361 -12.31 15.39 -12.95
N LEU A 362 -12.07 14.35 -12.14
CA LEU A 362 -12.77 14.13 -10.86
C LEU A 362 -12.28 15.05 -9.74
N ALA A 363 -10.99 15.39 -9.74
CA ALA A 363 -10.38 16.33 -8.79
C ALA A 363 -10.47 17.81 -9.24
N GLU A 364 -11.17 18.07 -10.36
CA GLU A 364 -11.38 19.40 -10.94
C GLU A 364 -10.07 20.18 -11.16
N SER A 365 -9.04 19.47 -11.65
CA SER A 365 -7.71 20.02 -11.89
C SER A 365 -7.32 19.89 -13.35
N ALA A 366 -6.99 21.01 -14.00
CA ALA A 366 -6.55 21.02 -15.41
C ALA A 366 -5.11 20.50 -15.59
N GLN A 367 -4.44 20.16 -14.49
CA GLN A 367 -3.06 19.71 -14.50
C GLN A 367 -2.93 18.46 -13.63
N GLY A 368 -2.16 17.49 -14.12
CA GLY A 368 -1.81 16.29 -13.39
C GLY A 368 -0.32 16.03 -13.46
N ARG A 369 0.20 15.27 -12.50
CA ARG A 369 1.61 14.88 -12.44
C ARG A 369 1.76 13.37 -12.61
N LEU A 370 2.52 12.95 -13.61
CA LEU A 370 2.94 11.56 -13.78
C LEU A 370 4.41 11.42 -13.36
N ILE A 371 4.66 10.62 -12.34
CA ILE A 371 6.00 10.26 -11.90
C ILE A 371 6.28 8.84 -12.38
N LEU A 372 7.21 8.72 -13.32
CA LEU A 372 7.51 7.46 -13.99
C LEU A 372 8.90 6.96 -13.61
N TYR A 373 8.93 5.84 -12.89
CA TYR A 373 10.15 5.12 -12.51
C TYR A 373 10.48 4.04 -13.54
N TYR A 374 11.71 4.04 -14.06
CA TYR A 374 12.18 3.09 -15.07
C TYR A 374 13.02 2.00 -14.39
N ASN A 375 12.39 0.88 -14.06
CA ASN A 375 13.04 -0.18 -13.27
C ASN A 375 14.10 -0.99 -14.05
N ALA A 376 14.17 -0.81 -15.37
CA ALA A 376 15.09 -1.51 -16.26
C ALA A 376 16.27 -0.63 -16.72
N ILE A 377 16.31 0.64 -16.30
CA ILE A 377 17.42 1.56 -16.57
C ILE A 377 18.36 1.55 -15.35
N PRO A 378 19.68 1.36 -15.54
CA PRO A 378 20.66 1.45 -14.45
C PRO A 378 20.59 2.79 -13.70
N ASP A 379 21.01 2.79 -12.43
CA ASP A 379 21.00 3.95 -11.52
C ASP A 379 19.60 4.47 -11.15
N ASP A 380 18.58 3.60 -11.19
CA ASP A 380 17.22 3.84 -10.69
C ASP A 380 16.60 5.17 -11.17
N LYS A 381 16.51 5.34 -12.48
CA LYS A 381 16.12 6.62 -13.07
C LYS A 381 14.59 6.81 -13.05
N PHE A 382 14.13 7.94 -12.51
CA PHE A 382 12.72 8.36 -12.64
C PHE A 382 12.59 9.71 -13.35
N MET A 383 11.39 9.98 -13.86
CA MET A 383 11.00 11.24 -14.50
C MET A 383 9.73 11.78 -13.85
N VAL A 384 9.61 13.10 -13.83
CA VAL A 384 8.42 13.81 -13.36
C VAL A 384 7.88 14.60 -14.53
N TYR A 385 6.65 14.30 -14.93
CA TYR A 385 5.97 14.98 -16.03
C TYR A 385 4.74 15.71 -15.47
N GLU A 386 4.64 17.00 -15.78
CA GLU A 386 3.42 17.78 -15.63
C GLU A 386 2.64 17.67 -16.93
N ILE A 387 1.40 17.22 -16.85
CA ILE A 387 0.54 17.01 -18.01
C ILE A 387 -0.66 17.93 -17.84
N GLY A 388 -0.79 18.89 -18.75
CA GLY A 388 -1.97 19.75 -18.83
C GLY A 388 -3.05 19.10 -19.68
N PHE A 389 -4.29 19.10 -19.19
CA PHE A 389 -5.46 18.64 -19.92
C PHE A 389 -6.35 19.82 -20.32
N LYS A 390 -6.82 19.81 -21.56
CA LYS A 390 -7.87 20.71 -22.05
C LYS A 390 -9.22 19.98 -22.00
N ASP A 391 -10.29 20.75 -21.85
CA ASP A 391 -11.67 20.25 -21.89
C ASP A 391 -11.95 19.14 -20.85
N LEU A 392 -11.72 19.47 -19.58
CA LEU A 392 -12.10 18.62 -18.45
C LEU A 392 -13.59 18.20 -18.46
N PRO A 393 -14.56 19.05 -18.86
CA PRO A 393 -15.96 18.62 -18.95
C PRO A 393 -16.16 17.41 -19.87
N THR A 394 -15.52 17.37 -21.04
CA THR A 394 -15.63 16.22 -21.93
C THR A 394 -14.95 14.96 -21.35
N ILE A 395 -13.82 15.11 -20.65
CA ILE A 395 -13.18 13.99 -19.96
C ILE A 395 -14.10 13.46 -18.85
N ARG A 396 -14.72 14.36 -18.07
CA ARG A 396 -15.68 13.99 -17.01
C ARG A 396 -16.92 13.29 -17.58
N ALA A 397 -17.44 13.77 -18.72
CA ALA A 397 -18.55 13.12 -19.41
C ALA A 397 -18.20 11.69 -19.86
N GLU A 398 -16.95 11.42 -20.26
CA GLU A 398 -16.51 10.06 -20.58
C GLU A 398 -16.43 9.17 -19.33
N VAL A 399 -15.97 9.70 -18.19
CA VAL A 399 -16.01 9.00 -16.89
C VAL A 399 -17.45 8.65 -16.54
N GLU A 400 -18.37 9.62 -16.63
CA GLU A 400 -19.81 9.44 -16.41
C GLU A 400 -20.43 8.39 -17.32
N ARG A 401 -20.05 8.38 -18.61
CA ARG A 401 -20.52 7.40 -19.59
C ARG A 401 -20.04 5.99 -19.25
N ARG A 402 -18.76 5.82 -18.91
CA ARG A 402 -18.20 4.50 -18.54
C ARG A 402 -18.82 3.96 -17.25
N VAL A 403 -19.02 4.82 -16.25
CA VAL A 403 -19.72 4.44 -15.02
C VAL A 403 -21.15 4.01 -15.34
N ALA A 404 -21.91 4.80 -16.13
CA ALA A 404 -23.29 4.45 -16.50
C ALA A 404 -23.40 3.10 -17.21
N LEU A 405 -22.48 2.82 -18.14
CA LEU A 405 -22.49 1.57 -18.90
C LEU A 405 -22.17 0.36 -18.02
N LEU A 406 -21.27 0.52 -17.05
CA LEU A 406 -20.97 -0.55 -16.12
C LEU A 406 -22.13 -0.74 -15.12
N GLU A 407 -22.73 0.34 -14.61
CA GLU A 407 -23.91 0.30 -13.73
C GLU A 407 -25.11 -0.40 -14.38
N SER A 408 -25.32 -0.19 -15.69
CA SER A 408 -26.42 -0.82 -16.43
C SER A 408 -26.16 -2.28 -16.83
N GLY A 409 -24.97 -2.82 -16.54
CA GLY A 409 -24.58 -4.15 -17.00
C GLY A 409 -24.50 -4.24 -18.53
N ALA A 410 -24.09 -3.16 -19.20
CA ALA A 410 -24.00 -3.12 -20.65
C ALA A 410 -23.13 -4.26 -21.19
N ALA A 411 -23.54 -4.81 -22.34
CA ALA A 411 -22.77 -5.83 -23.03
C ALA A 411 -21.34 -5.33 -23.34
N PRO A 412 -20.30 -6.18 -23.25
CA PRO A 412 -18.91 -5.74 -23.42
C PRO A 412 -18.62 -5.01 -24.74
N ASP A 413 -19.32 -5.32 -25.83
CA ASP A 413 -19.17 -4.63 -27.11
C ASP A 413 -19.53 -3.13 -27.04
N LYS A 414 -20.41 -2.72 -26.11
CA LYS A 414 -20.79 -1.32 -25.86
C LYS A 414 -19.76 -0.54 -25.05
N LEU A 415 -18.80 -1.22 -24.43
CA LEU A 415 -17.74 -0.61 -23.64
C LEU A 415 -16.52 -0.33 -24.54
N PRO A 416 -15.72 0.71 -24.24
CA PRO A 416 -14.45 0.96 -24.94
C PRO A 416 -13.53 -0.27 -24.95
N PRO A 417 -12.89 -0.58 -26.10
CA PRO A 417 -11.96 -1.70 -26.18
C PRO A 417 -10.72 -1.46 -25.31
N CYS A 418 -10.13 -2.54 -24.81
CA CYS A 418 -8.84 -2.47 -24.11
C CYS A 418 -7.71 -2.17 -25.11
N PRO A 419 -6.58 -1.59 -24.65
CA PRO A 419 -5.40 -1.37 -25.49
C PRO A 419 -4.88 -2.67 -26.13
N ALA A 420 -4.39 -2.57 -27.37
CA ALA A 420 -3.99 -3.73 -28.17
C ALA A 420 -2.88 -4.59 -27.53
N TRP A 421 -1.93 -3.98 -26.81
CA TRP A 421 -0.86 -4.71 -26.12
C TRP A 421 -1.38 -5.68 -25.05
N MET A 422 -2.58 -5.41 -24.50
CA MET A 422 -3.17 -6.29 -23.47
C MET A 422 -3.75 -7.56 -24.10
N TYR A 423 -4.01 -7.59 -25.40
CA TYR A 423 -4.64 -8.71 -26.08
C TYR A 423 -3.87 -10.02 -25.90
N GLU A 424 -2.55 -9.99 -26.05
CA GLU A 424 -1.69 -11.19 -25.99
C GLU A 424 -1.71 -11.90 -24.62
N THR A 425 -2.03 -11.16 -23.55
CA THR A 425 -2.02 -11.67 -22.17
C THR A 425 -3.39 -11.56 -21.48
N CYS A 426 -4.46 -11.31 -22.24
CA CYS A 426 -5.80 -11.14 -21.67
C CYS A 426 -6.58 -12.45 -21.71
N GLU A 427 -6.99 -12.92 -20.54
CA GLU A 427 -7.86 -14.10 -20.33
C GLU A 427 -9.17 -14.05 -21.14
N PHE A 428 -9.66 -12.85 -21.49
CA PHE A 428 -10.90 -12.66 -22.27
C PHE A 428 -10.67 -12.36 -23.75
N ALA A 429 -9.43 -12.37 -24.24
CA ALA A 429 -9.07 -11.97 -25.60
C ALA A 429 -9.89 -12.66 -26.71
N PRO A 430 -10.20 -13.98 -26.66
CA PRO A 430 -10.95 -14.67 -27.71
C PRO A 430 -12.39 -14.20 -27.89
N HIS A 431 -12.97 -13.54 -26.87
CA HIS A 431 -14.38 -13.17 -26.84
C HIS A 431 -14.61 -11.65 -26.74
N CYS A 432 -13.54 -10.85 -26.55
CA CYS A 432 -13.61 -9.41 -26.23
C CYS A 432 -13.73 -8.48 -27.45
N GLY A 433 -13.41 -8.95 -28.66
CA GLY A 433 -13.28 -8.11 -29.85
C GLY A 433 -12.24 -6.98 -29.68
N CYS A 434 -11.20 -7.27 -28.88
CA CYS A 434 -10.14 -6.34 -28.48
C CYS A 434 -8.91 -6.56 -29.38
N GLY A 435 -8.03 -5.56 -29.54
CA GLY A 435 -6.82 -5.72 -30.36
C GLY A 435 -6.99 -5.65 -31.89
N GLY A 436 -8.20 -5.34 -32.40
CA GLY A 436 -8.46 -5.20 -33.84
C GLY A 436 -8.99 -6.47 -34.51
N VAL A 437 -9.30 -7.51 -33.73
CA VAL A 437 -10.01 -8.71 -34.19
C VAL A 437 -11.52 -8.47 -34.01
N PRO A 438 -12.37 -8.69 -35.04
CA PRO A 438 -13.83 -8.65 -34.88
C PRO A 438 -14.27 -9.60 -33.76
N ALA A 439 -15.24 -9.18 -32.95
CA ALA A 439 -15.87 -10.02 -31.94
C ALA A 439 -16.64 -11.19 -32.57
#